data_AF-A0A2V8S1N7-F1
#
_entry.id   AF-A0A2V8S1N7-F1
#
_cell.length_a   1.000
_cell.length_b   1.000
_cell.length_c   1.000
_cell.angle_alpha   90.00
_cell.angle_beta   90.00
_cell.angle_gamma   90.00
#
_symmetry.space_group_name_H-M   'P 1'
#
loop_
_entity.id
_entity.type
_entity.pdbx_description
1 polymer ?
#
loop_
_entity_poly.entity_id
_entity_poly.type
_entity_poly.pdbx_seq_one_letter_code
_entity_poly.pdbx_strand_id
1 'polypeptide(L)' 'MLTDFADVVEPGSRDEALLARIAWERLPRHVSIIMDGNGRWAAQRGQPRIAGHRAGV' A
#
# COMPACT_ATOMS: atom_id res chain seq x y z
N MET A 1 11.07 -16.45 6.48
CA MET A 1 10.84 -15.77 5.19
C MET A 1 9.35 -15.88 4.93
N LEU A 2 8.65 -14.81 4.56
CA LEU A 2 7.25 -14.92 4.14
C LEU A 2 7.18 -15.94 3.00
N THR A 3 6.38 -16.98 3.17
CA THR A 3 6.24 -18.08 2.20
C THR A 3 5.06 -17.87 1.26
N ASP A 4 4.04 -17.14 1.71
CA ASP A 4 2.87 -16.73 0.93
C ASP A 4 2.11 -15.59 1.65
N PHE A 5 1.03 -15.10 1.03
CA PHE A 5 0.07 -14.15 1.61
C PHE A 5 -1.36 -14.72 1.59
N ALA A 6 -1.53 -16.04 1.64
CA ALA A 6 -2.83 -16.68 1.45
C ALA A 6 -3.87 -16.25 2.50
N ASP A 7 -3.43 -16.00 3.74
CA ASP A 7 -4.31 -15.57 4.84
C ASP A 7 -4.69 -14.08 4.79
N VAL A 8 -4.09 -13.31 3.87
CA VAL A 8 -4.25 -11.85 3.79
C VAL A 8 -5.05 -11.42 2.56
N VAL A 9 -5.32 -12.35 1.65
CA VAL A 9 -5.96 -12.08 0.36
C VAL A 9 -7.24 -12.89 0.24
N GLU A 10 -8.34 -12.21 -0.08
CA GLU A 10 -9.62 -12.88 -0.31
C GLU A 10 -9.57 -13.76 -1.58
N PRO A 11 -9.99 -15.03 -1.53
CA PRO A 11 -10.02 -15.90 -2.70
C PRO A 11 -10.94 -15.37 -3.81
N GLY A 12 -10.48 -15.48 -5.05
CA GLY A 12 -11.16 -14.97 -6.25
C GLY A 12 -11.02 -13.45 -6.44
N SER A 13 -10.32 -12.74 -5.54
CA SER A 13 -10.15 -11.29 -5.63
C SER A 13 -9.15 -10.89 -6.73
N ARG A 14 -9.20 -9.61 -7.13
CA ARG A 14 -8.18 -9.02 -8.02
C ARG A 14 -6.78 -9.13 -7.42
N ASP A 15 -6.65 -9.03 -6.11
CA ASP A 15 -5.37 -9.04 -5.42
C ASP A 15 -4.75 -10.44 -5.43
N GLU A 16 -5.56 -11.50 -5.36
CA GLU A 16 -5.09 -12.88 -5.54
C GLU A 16 -4.48 -13.06 -6.95
N ALA A 17 -5.17 -12.56 -7.98
CA ALA A 17 -4.68 -12.60 -9.35
C ALA A 17 -3.40 -11.77 -9.56
N LEU A 18 -3.22 -10.68 -8.82
CA LEU A 18 -1.98 -9.88 -8.84
C LEU A 18 -0.84 -10.61 -8.11
N LEU A 19 -1.12 -11.23 -6.97
CA LEU A 19 -0.14 -11.96 -6.18
C LEU A 19 0.43 -13.15 -6.98
N ALA A 20 -0.43 -13.88 -7.71
CA ALA A 20 -0.02 -14.99 -8.57
C ALA A 20 0.96 -14.59 -9.69
N ARG A 21 1.10 -13.29 -10.00
CA ARG A 21 2.01 -12.76 -11.02
C ARG A 21 3.36 -12.32 -10.46
N ILE A 22 3.54 -12.36 -9.14
CA ILE A 22 4.77 -11.94 -8.49
C ILE A 22 5.77 -13.09 -8.48
N ALA A 23 6.97 -12.83 -9.01
CA ALA A 23 8.11 -13.72 -8.94
C ALA A 23 8.81 -13.57 -7.58
N TRP A 24 8.57 -14.52 -6.67
CA TRP A 24 9.00 -14.48 -5.27
C TRP A 24 10.51 -14.37 -5.09
N GLU A 25 11.28 -15.02 -5.95
CA GLU A 25 12.74 -15.02 -5.95
C GLU A 25 13.35 -13.68 -6.31
N ARG A 26 12.54 -12.77 -6.88
CA ARG A 26 12.96 -11.44 -7.33
C ARG A 26 12.50 -10.31 -6.40
N LEU A 27 11.88 -10.64 -5.27
CA LEU A 27 11.41 -9.64 -4.33
C LEU A 27 12.57 -8.88 -3.67
N PRO A 28 12.42 -7.56 -3.46
CA PRO A 28 13.39 -6.80 -2.70
C PRO A 28 13.45 -7.33 -1.26
N ARG A 29 14.67 -7.45 -0.72
CA ARG A 29 14.88 -7.85 0.68
C ARG A 29 14.40 -6.80 1.68
N HIS A 30 14.31 -5.55 1.26
CA HIS A 30 13.94 -4.41 2.08
C HIS A 30 13.21 -3.38 1.25
N VAL A 31 12.11 -2.84 1.79
CA VAL A 31 11.33 -1.77 1.18
C VAL A 31 11.25 -0.63 2.18
N SER A 32 11.50 0.60 1.73
CA SER A 32 11.30 1.81 2.51
C SER A 32 10.33 2.72 1.77
N ILE A 33 9.36 3.27 2.50
CA ILE A 33 8.30 4.10 1.93
C ILE A 33 8.37 5.48 2.59
N ILE A 34 8.41 6.54 1.78
CA ILE A 34 8.25 7.92 2.23
C ILE A 34 6.81 8.33 1.94
N MET A 35 6.02 8.54 2.99
CA MET A 35 4.63 8.99 2.86
C MET A 35 4.57 10.52 2.67
N ASP A 36 4.85 11.00 1.46
CA ASP A 36 4.66 12.40 1.07
C ASP A 36 3.27 12.64 0.45
N GLY A 37 2.83 13.89 0.45
CA GLY A 37 1.65 14.33 -0.30
C GLY A 37 0.43 14.62 0.55
N ASN A 38 0.42 14.25 1.84
CA ASN A 38 -0.70 14.47 2.75
C ASN A 38 -1.18 15.94 2.78
N GLY A 39 -0.24 16.88 2.77
CA GLY A 39 -0.57 18.31 2.70
C GLY A 39 -1.21 18.73 1.38
N ARG A 40 -0.70 18.22 0.24
CA ARG A 40 -1.27 18.48 -1.09
C ARG A 40 -2.67 17.85 -1.22
N TRP A 41 -2.84 16.64 -0.71
CA TRP A 41 -4.11 15.93 -0.67
C TRP A 41 -5.18 16.73 0.10
N ALA A 42 -4.83 17.29 1.27
CA ALA A 42 -5.77 18.10 2.05
C ALA A 42 -6.13 19.40 1.31
N ALA A 43 -5.14 20.08 0.72
CA ALA A 43 -5.36 21.32 -0.02
C ALA A 43 -6.30 21.14 -1.22
N GLN A 44 -6.15 20.07 -2.01
CA GLN A 44 -7.02 19.75 -3.15
C GLN A 44 -8.50 19.54 -2.75
N ARG A 45 -8.75 19.26 -1.46
CA ARG A 45 -10.08 18.98 -0.92
C ARG A 45 -10.61 20.14 -0.08
N GLY A 46 -9.93 21.29 -0.07
CA GLY A 46 -10.28 22.45 0.76
C GLY A 46 -10.18 22.18 2.26
N GLN A 47 -9.36 21.20 2.68
CA GLN A 47 -9.24 20.78 4.07
C GLN A 47 -7.97 21.33 4.74
N PRO A 48 -7.98 21.50 6.08
CA PRO A 48 -6.77 21.81 6.83
C PRO A 48 -5.70 20.72 6.68
N ARG A 49 -4.42 21.10 6.71
CA ARG A 49 -3.28 20.17 6.54
C ARG A 49 -3.33 18.94 7.46
N ILE A 50 -3.78 19.12 8.70
CA ILE A 50 -3.91 18.02 9.68
C ILE A 50 -4.86 16.91 9.21
N ALA A 51 -5.87 17.23 8.40
CA ALA A 51 -6.78 16.23 7.84
C ALA A 51 -6.04 15.25 6.91
N GLY A 52 -5.09 15.75 6.11
CA GLY A 52 -4.25 14.88 5.30
C GLY A 52 -3.31 14.00 6.11
N HIS A 53 -2.78 14.51 7.23
CA HIS A 53 -1.99 13.67 8.14
C HIS A 53 -2.85 12.56 8.75
N ARG A 54 -4.09 12.86 9.17
CA ARG A 54 -5.02 11.84 9.68
C ARG A 54 -5.42 10.81 8.63
N ALA A 55 -5.51 11.20 7.37
CA ALA A 55 -5.84 10.28 6.28
C ALA A 55 -4.68 9.34 5.88
N GLY A 56 -3.44 9.73 6.19
CA GLY A 56 -2.24 8.93 5.93
C GLY A 56 -1.77 8.10 7.13
N VAL A 57 -2.59 8.00 8.18
CA VAL A 57 -2.36 7.15 9.37
C VAL A 57 -3.31 5.96 9.33
#